data_AF-A0A974A8M7-F1
#
_entry.id   AF-A0A974A8M7-F1
#
_cell.length_a   1.000
_cell.length_b   1.000
_cell.length_c   1.000
_cell.angle_alpha   90.00
_cell.angle_beta   90.00
_cell.angle_gamma   90.00
#
_symmetry.space_group_name_H-M   'P 1'
#
loop_
_entity.id
_entity.type
_entity.pdbx_description
1 polymer ?
#
loop_
_entity_poly.entity_id
_entity_poly.type
_entity_poly.pdbx_seq_one_letter_code
_entity_poly.pdbx_strand_id
1 'polypeptide(L)'
;MDYQTIKQSAFGELEDRKSRFLAFLEPIAVFDQKLEELRKEHRKANHFVTAHRHLLEDGRLEESGKDDGEPSGTSGMPTLKVLQGARLVEAGVIVVRYFGGTKLGGGGLARAYSGAAAVAIENSKLVPFIKMKKRRLSVSFADSAELEQQIARLGLEVIERDFTEQGVTFELEGPESLINGL
;
A
#
# COMPACT_ATOMS: atom_id res chain seq x y z
N MET A 1 1.62 -15.92 -0.22
CA MET A 1 2.78 -15.02 -0.23
C MET A 1 2.62 -14.10 0.95
N ASP A 2 3.64 -14.01 1.81
CA ASP A 2 3.54 -13.22 3.03
C ASP A 2 3.97 -11.79 2.74
N TYR A 3 3.01 -10.99 2.28
CA TYR A 3 3.20 -9.55 2.11
C TYR A 3 3.05 -8.81 3.42
N GLN A 4 3.66 -7.63 3.48
CA GLN A 4 3.50 -6.67 4.56
C GLN A 4 2.80 -5.42 4.04
N THR A 5 2.23 -4.64 4.94
CA THR A 5 1.64 -3.33 4.65
C THR A 5 1.88 -2.38 5.82
N ILE A 6 1.47 -1.13 5.66
CA ILE A 6 1.44 -0.12 6.72
C ILE A 6 0.01 0.36 6.95
N LYS A 7 -0.30 0.75 8.19
CA LYS A 7 -1.59 1.35 8.55
C LYS A 7 -1.49 2.86 8.81
N GLN A 8 -0.28 3.36 9.01
CA GLN A 8 0.01 4.75 9.32
C GLN A 8 1.18 5.20 8.45
N SER A 9 1.14 6.47 8.07
CA SER A 9 2.20 7.12 7.31
C SER A 9 3.51 7.11 8.10
N ALA A 10 4.62 7.07 7.38
CA ALA A 10 5.95 7.18 7.96
C ALA A 10 6.83 8.11 7.12
N PHE A 11 7.80 8.72 7.79
CA PHE A 11 8.67 9.71 7.18
C PHE A 11 10.14 9.29 7.31
N GLY A 12 10.92 9.56 6.26
CA GLY A 12 12.36 9.43 6.25
C GLY A 12 13.01 10.60 5.53
N GLU A 13 14.18 11.02 5.99
CA GLU A 13 14.98 12.05 5.34
C GLU A 13 16.40 11.55 5.12
N LEU A 14 16.96 11.91 3.96
CA LEU A 14 18.35 11.69 3.63
C LEU A 14 18.93 12.93 2.96
N GLU A 15 20.15 13.31 3.33
CA GLU A 15 20.92 14.36 2.66
C GLU A 15 22.17 13.76 2.00
N ASP A 16 22.41 14.11 0.73
CA ASP A 16 23.65 13.78 0.00
C ASP A 16 24.06 14.98 -0.86
N ARG A 17 25.30 15.46 -0.69
CA ARG A 17 25.86 16.63 -1.40
C ARG A 17 24.91 17.84 -1.40
N LYS A 18 24.38 18.17 -0.22
CA LYS A 18 23.41 19.26 0.03
C LYS A 18 22.05 19.08 -0.64
N SER A 19 21.84 17.97 -1.36
CA SER A 19 20.53 17.60 -1.88
C SER A 19 19.76 16.89 -0.78
N ARG A 20 18.51 17.28 -0.56
CA ARG A 20 17.63 16.68 0.46
C ARG A 20 16.57 15.82 -0.21
N PHE A 21 16.33 14.65 0.36
CA PHE A 21 15.37 13.66 -0.10
C PHE A 21 14.42 13.36 1.05
N LEU A 22 13.18 13.83 0.94
CA LEU A 22 12.14 13.67 1.94
C LEU A 22 11.20 12.56 1.46
N ALA A 23 11.28 11.39 2.07
CA ALA A 23 10.48 10.22 1.72
C ALA A 23 9.26 10.11 2.63
N PHE A 24 8.09 10.05 2.02
CA PHE A 24 6.81 9.85 2.69
C PHE A 24 6.27 8.48 2.27
N LEU A 25 6.28 7.53 3.19
CA LEU A 25 5.67 6.22 3.02
C LEU A 25 4.21 6.31 3.46
N GLU A 26 3.28 5.98 2.56
CA GLU A 26 1.85 6.19 2.73
C GLU A 26 1.05 4.93 2.40
N PRO A 27 -0.05 4.65 3.12
CA PRO A 27 -1.03 3.67 2.68
C PRO A 27 -1.58 4.02 1.30
N ILE A 28 -1.78 3.03 0.44
CA ILE A 28 -2.17 3.27 -0.96
C ILE A 28 -3.48 4.07 -1.08
N ALA A 29 -4.41 3.85 -0.15
CA ALA A 29 -5.71 4.52 -0.13
C ALA A 29 -5.63 6.06 -0.01
N VAL A 30 -4.54 6.60 0.53
CA VAL A 30 -4.32 8.05 0.70
C VAL A 30 -3.15 8.58 -0.13
N PHE A 31 -2.49 7.71 -0.90
CA PHE A 31 -1.24 8.03 -1.60
C PHE A 31 -1.39 9.19 -2.58
N ASP A 32 -2.40 9.15 -3.46
CA ASP A 32 -2.61 10.18 -4.47
C ASP A 32 -3.05 11.51 -3.84
N GLN A 33 -3.88 11.47 -2.79
CA GLN A 33 -4.23 12.65 -2.02
C GLN A 33 -2.98 13.29 -1.39
N LYS A 34 -2.13 12.48 -0.74
CA LYS A 34 -0.89 12.95 -0.14
C LYS A 34 0.06 13.53 -1.19
N LEU A 35 0.15 12.94 -2.38
CA LEU A 35 0.98 13.48 -3.46
C LEU A 35 0.56 14.91 -3.84
N GLU A 36 -0.75 15.15 -3.96
CA GLU A 36 -1.26 16.48 -4.27
C GLU A 36 -1.07 17.48 -3.11
N GLU A 37 -1.18 17.03 -1.86
CA GLU A 37 -0.84 17.83 -0.67
C GLU A 37 0.64 18.23 -0.69
N LEU A 38 1.55 17.28 -0.91
CA LEU A 38 2.99 17.52 -0.94
C LEU A 38 3.39 18.43 -2.10
N ARG A 39 2.75 18.32 -3.27
CA ARG A 39 2.97 19.27 -4.39
C ARG A 39 2.61 20.71 -4.01
N LYS A 40 1.57 20.90 -3.18
CA LYS A 40 1.15 22.22 -2.69
C LYS A 40 2.05 22.74 -1.57
N GLU A 41 2.51 21.87 -0.68
CA GLU A 41 3.39 22.20 0.45
C GLU A 41 4.83 22.49 -0.01
N HIS A 42 5.36 21.63 -0.88
CA HIS A 42 6.74 21.67 -1.35
C HIS A 42 6.88 22.29 -2.75
N ARG A 43 6.23 23.44 -3.02
CA ARG A 43 6.22 24.07 -4.36
C ARG A 43 7.60 24.38 -4.95
N LYS A 44 8.63 24.45 -4.10
CA LYS A 44 10.02 24.74 -4.48
C LYS A 44 10.86 23.46 -4.68
N ALA A 45 10.29 22.28 -4.47
CA ALA A 45 10.98 21.03 -4.74
C ALA A 45 11.17 20.83 -6.24
N ASN A 46 12.22 20.08 -6.59
CA ASN A 46 12.59 19.82 -7.97
C ASN A 46 11.79 18.64 -8.55
N HIS A 47 11.61 17.60 -7.75
CA HIS A 47 11.02 16.33 -8.19
C HIS A 47 10.18 15.71 -7.06
N PHE A 48 9.11 15.04 -7.45
CA PHE A 48 8.18 14.24 -6.66
C PHE A 48 8.17 12.82 -7.22
N VAL A 49 9.24 12.09 -6.94
CA VAL A 49 9.41 10.70 -7.42
C VAL A 49 8.45 9.81 -6.67
N THR A 50 7.76 8.93 -7.37
CA THR A 50 6.76 8.04 -6.77
C THR A 50 7.09 6.59 -7.03
N ALA A 51 6.80 5.74 -6.05
CA ALA A 51 6.75 4.30 -6.25
C ALA A 51 5.65 3.67 -5.39
N HIS A 52 4.90 2.71 -5.91
CA HIS A 52 3.87 2.02 -5.14
C HIS A 52 3.67 0.58 -5.60
N ARG A 53 3.05 -0.22 -4.72
CA ARG A 53 2.68 -1.61 -4.96
C ARG A 53 1.27 -1.83 -4.44
N HIS A 54 0.36 -2.22 -5.33
CA HIS A 54 -1.07 -2.41 -5.05
C HIS A 54 -1.52 -3.79 -5.52
N LEU A 55 -2.22 -4.53 -4.67
CA LEU A 55 -2.75 -5.85 -5.02
C LEU A 55 -4.17 -5.70 -5.55
N LEU A 56 -4.35 -5.97 -6.84
CA LEU A 56 -5.64 -5.90 -7.51
C LEU A 56 -6.59 -7.02 -7.04
N GLU A 57 -7.88 -6.83 -7.26
CA GLU A 57 -8.92 -7.80 -6.88
C GLU A 57 -8.68 -9.18 -7.51
N ASP A 58 -8.22 -9.20 -8.77
CA ASP A 58 -7.88 -10.41 -9.52
C ASP A 58 -6.57 -11.11 -9.06
N GLY A 59 -5.90 -10.55 -8.04
CA GLY A 59 -4.69 -11.08 -7.45
C GLY A 59 -3.40 -10.69 -8.15
N ARG A 60 -3.46 -9.91 -9.25
CA ARG A 60 -2.26 -9.33 -9.86
C ARG A 60 -1.70 -8.22 -8.96
N LEU A 61 -0.38 -8.17 -8.87
CA LEU A 61 0.31 -7.07 -8.21
C LEU A 61 0.62 -5.99 -9.24
N GLU A 62 0.00 -4.83 -9.08
CA GLU A 62 0.35 -3.62 -9.81
C GLU A 62 1.52 -2.92 -9.13
N GLU A 63 2.55 -2.59 -9.92
CA GLU A 63 3.76 -1.94 -9.43
C GLU A 63 4.10 -0.76 -10.33
N SER A 64 4.42 0.38 -9.72
CA SER A 64 4.75 1.61 -10.44
C SER A 64 5.94 2.30 -9.80
N GLY A 65 6.82 2.88 -10.63
CA GLY A 65 7.94 3.70 -10.21
C GLY A 65 8.17 4.81 -11.24
N LYS A 66 7.89 6.07 -10.89
CA LYS A 66 7.96 7.23 -11.80
C LYS A 66 9.06 8.19 -11.38
N ASP A 67 9.89 8.57 -12.34
CA ASP A 67 11.08 9.41 -12.11
C ASP A 67 10.80 10.93 -12.00
N ASP A 68 9.59 11.42 -12.35
CA ASP A 68 9.19 12.84 -12.25
C ASP A 68 10.25 13.85 -12.77
N GLY A 69 10.85 13.58 -13.93
CA GLY A 69 11.84 14.44 -14.56
C GLY A 69 13.30 14.22 -14.10
N GLU A 70 13.54 13.31 -13.15
CA GLU A 70 14.87 12.74 -12.93
C GLU A 70 15.34 11.93 -14.16
N PRO A 71 16.66 11.70 -14.32
CA PRO A 71 17.16 10.79 -15.34
C PRO A 71 16.49 9.42 -15.25
N SER A 72 16.04 8.91 -16.40
CA SER A 72 15.27 7.66 -16.50
C SER A 72 15.94 6.49 -15.78
N GLY A 73 15.17 5.80 -14.93
CA GLY A 73 15.60 4.63 -14.18
C GLY A 73 16.50 4.90 -12.99
N THR A 74 16.74 6.17 -12.63
CA THR A 74 17.65 6.54 -11.53
C THR A 74 16.95 6.87 -10.22
N SER A 75 15.61 6.90 -10.17
CA SER A 75 14.87 7.27 -8.96
C SER A 75 13.64 6.42 -8.66
N GLY A 76 12.64 6.37 -9.56
CA GLY A 76 11.39 5.65 -9.34
C GLY A 76 11.58 4.15 -9.20
N MET A 77 12.31 3.54 -10.14
CA MET A 77 12.60 2.10 -10.09
C MET A 77 13.49 1.70 -8.89
N PRO A 78 14.58 2.43 -8.56
CA PRO A 78 15.29 2.21 -7.30
C PRO A 78 14.40 2.28 -6.05
N THR A 79 13.50 3.26 -5.96
CA THR A 79 12.55 3.40 -4.85
C THR A 79 11.60 2.19 -4.79
N LEU A 80 11.05 1.76 -5.93
CA LEU A 80 10.19 0.59 -6.03
C LEU A 80 10.87 -0.70 -5.55
N LYS A 81 12.16 -0.87 -5.86
CA LYS A 81 12.94 -2.03 -5.41
C LYS A 81 13.05 -2.12 -3.90
N VAL A 82 13.03 -1.00 -3.18
CA VAL A 82 13.01 -0.99 -1.71
C VAL A 82 11.67 -1.54 -1.19
N LEU A 83 10.54 -1.10 -1.77
CA LEU A 83 9.23 -1.65 -1.46
C LEU A 83 9.12 -3.15 -1.78
N GLN A 84 9.75 -3.60 -2.87
CA GLN A 84 9.84 -5.01 -3.23
C GLN A 84 10.65 -5.81 -2.21
N GLY A 85 11.83 -5.31 -1.81
CA GLY A 85 12.67 -5.94 -0.79
C GLY A 85 11.97 -6.05 0.56
N ALA A 86 11.20 -5.04 0.95
CA ALA A 86 10.38 -5.04 2.17
C ALA A 86 9.07 -5.84 2.02
N ARG A 87 8.79 -6.42 0.84
CA ARG A 87 7.55 -7.12 0.51
C ARG A 87 6.28 -6.31 0.82
N LEU A 88 6.38 -4.99 0.71
CA LEU A 88 5.29 -4.06 1.02
C LEU A 88 4.25 -4.02 -0.12
N VAL A 89 2.98 -4.13 0.21
CA VAL A 89 1.84 -3.96 -0.69
C VAL A 89 0.79 -3.07 -0.02
N GLU A 90 -0.17 -2.57 -0.80
CA GLU A 90 -1.11 -1.53 -0.35
C GLU A 90 -0.41 -0.30 0.23
N ALA A 91 0.75 0.04 -0.32
CA ALA A 91 1.57 1.16 0.12
C ALA A 91 2.38 1.76 -1.02
N GLY A 92 2.75 3.03 -0.86
CA GLY A 92 3.64 3.74 -1.77
C GLY A 92 4.54 4.73 -1.06
N VAL A 93 5.64 5.10 -1.71
CA VAL A 93 6.57 6.13 -1.26
C VAL A 93 6.55 7.30 -2.25
N ILE A 94 6.47 8.51 -1.71
CA ILE A 94 6.68 9.77 -2.43
C ILE A 94 7.99 10.35 -1.92
N VAL A 95 8.98 10.53 -2.79
CA VAL A 95 10.24 11.17 -2.45
C VAL A 95 10.28 12.57 -3.05
N VAL A 96 10.17 13.57 -2.19
CA VAL A 96 10.30 14.99 -2.51
C VAL A 96 11.77 15.36 -2.47
N ARG A 97 12.31 15.82 -3.60
CA ARG A 97 13.73 16.18 -3.71
C ARG A 97 13.94 17.68 -3.80
N TYR A 98 14.89 18.18 -3.02
CA TYR A 98 15.50 19.51 -3.19
C TYR A 98 16.93 19.36 -3.73
N PHE A 99 17.25 20.07 -4.81
CA PHE A 99 18.57 20.04 -5.43
C PHE A 99 19.59 20.89 -4.66
N GLY A 100 20.71 20.29 -4.30
CA GLY A 100 21.77 20.91 -3.49
C GLY A 100 22.83 21.70 -4.26
N GLY A 101 22.65 21.91 -5.57
CA GLY A 101 23.65 22.60 -6.41
C GLY A 101 24.76 21.68 -6.96
N THR A 102 24.90 20.45 -6.44
CA THR A 102 25.91 19.48 -6.90
C THR A 102 25.24 18.26 -7.52
N LYS A 103 25.65 17.86 -8.74
CA LYS A 103 25.10 16.68 -9.40
C LYS A 103 25.57 15.39 -8.70
N LEU A 104 24.64 14.44 -8.50
CA LEU A 104 24.95 13.14 -7.88
C LEU A 104 25.42 12.10 -8.91
N GLY A 105 25.04 12.25 -10.18
CA GLY A 105 25.15 11.20 -11.20
C GLY A 105 24.12 10.09 -10.99
N GLY A 106 23.88 9.25 -12.00
CA GLY A 106 22.80 8.26 -11.97
C GLY A 106 22.90 7.25 -10.81
N GLY A 107 24.11 6.72 -10.54
CA GLY A 107 24.33 5.83 -9.40
C GLY A 107 24.27 6.52 -8.04
N GLY A 108 24.50 7.83 -7.97
CA GLY A 108 24.30 8.61 -6.76
C GLY A 108 22.81 8.82 -6.47
N LEU A 109 22.04 9.19 -7.50
CA LEU A 109 20.58 9.35 -7.39
C LEU A 109 19.91 8.04 -6.95
N ALA A 110 20.24 6.93 -7.61
CA ALA A 110 19.65 5.63 -7.29
C ALA A 110 19.88 5.26 -5.81
N ARG A 111 21.08 5.50 -5.29
CA ARG A 111 21.39 5.24 -3.87
C ARG A 111 20.67 6.21 -2.93
N ALA A 112 20.60 7.49 -3.26
CA ALA A 112 19.93 8.48 -2.42
C ALA A 112 18.41 8.22 -2.33
N TYR A 113 17.74 7.96 -3.46
CA TYR A 113 16.31 7.62 -3.49
C TYR A 113 16.01 6.31 -2.75
N SER A 114 16.81 5.27 -2.99
CA SER A 114 16.65 4.00 -2.28
C SER A 114 16.88 4.17 -0.77
N GLY A 115 17.91 4.93 -0.39
CA GLY A 115 18.23 5.18 1.02
C GLY A 115 17.12 5.96 1.73
N ALA A 116 16.59 7.02 1.12
CA ALA A 116 15.49 7.79 1.72
C ALA A 116 14.23 6.94 1.92
N ALA A 117 13.88 6.11 0.93
CA ALA A 117 12.75 5.18 1.03
C ALA A 117 12.98 4.12 2.12
N ALA A 118 14.20 3.58 2.24
CA ALA A 118 14.56 2.62 3.27
C ALA A 118 14.40 3.23 4.67
N VAL A 119 14.87 4.46 4.88
CA VAL A 119 14.70 5.18 6.17
C VAL A 119 13.21 5.36 6.50
N ALA A 120 12.37 5.73 5.54
CA ALA A 120 10.92 5.85 5.79
C ALA A 120 10.28 4.52 6.19
N ILE A 121 10.72 3.41 5.60
CA ILE A 121 10.27 2.06 5.94
C ILE A 121 10.77 1.63 7.32
N GLU A 122 12.03 1.89 7.67
CA GLU A 122 12.61 1.62 8.99
C GLU A 122 11.88 2.37 10.10
N ASN A 123 11.41 3.59 9.82
CA ASN A 123 10.62 4.41 10.73
C ASN A 123 9.13 4.01 10.80
N SER A 124 8.70 3.03 10.01
CA SER A 124 7.30 2.61 9.92
C SER A 124 7.02 1.37 10.77
N LYS A 125 5.75 1.19 11.14
CA LYS A 125 5.27 -0.06 11.74
C LYS A 125 4.69 -0.97 10.66
N LEU A 126 5.49 -1.94 10.21
CA LEU A 126 5.03 -2.96 9.28
C LEU A 126 4.09 -3.95 9.96
N VAL A 127 3.00 -4.30 9.27
CA VAL A 127 2.06 -5.34 9.71
C VAL A 127 1.84 -6.36 8.59
N PRO A 128 1.47 -7.61 8.90
CA PRO A 128 1.08 -8.56 7.87
C PRO A 128 -0.08 -8.02 7.03
N PHE A 129 0.03 -8.16 5.71
CA PHE A 129 -1.08 -7.86 4.83
C PHE A 129 -2.02 -9.06 4.77
N ILE A 130 -3.31 -8.81 5.04
CA ILE A 130 -4.38 -9.79 4.93
C ILE A 130 -5.38 -9.23 3.92
N LYS A 131 -5.57 -9.94 2.80
CA LYS A 131 -6.56 -9.56 1.81
C LYS A 131 -7.95 -9.83 2.38
N MET A 132 -8.70 -8.76 2.58
CA MET A 132 -10.10 -8.82 3.00
C MET A 132 -10.99 -9.00 1.77
N LYS A 133 -12.10 -9.71 1.93
CA LYS A 133 -13.08 -9.92 0.87
C LYS A 133 -14.48 -9.74 1.46
N LYS A 134 -15.41 -9.33 0.61
CA LYS A 134 -16.84 -9.40 0.91
C LYS A 134 -17.48 -10.51 0.11
N ARG A 135 -18.37 -11.27 0.73
CA ARG A 135 -19.13 -12.33 0.04
C ARG A 135 -20.56 -12.36 0.55
N ARG A 136 -21.50 -12.40 -0.40
CA ARG A 136 -22.92 -12.57 -0.14
C ARG A 136 -23.30 -14.04 -0.27
N LEU A 137 -23.95 -14.59 0.74
CA LEU A 137 -24.43 -15.96 0.78
C LEU A 137 -25.93 -15.97 1.07
N SER A 138 -26.70 -16.71 0.28
CA SER A 138 -28.13 -16.92 0.52
C SER A 138 -28.37 -18.39 0.90
N VAL A 139 -29.12 -18.59 1.97
CA VAL A 139 -29.36 -19.91 2.56
C VAL A 139 -30.83 -20.04 2.95
N SER A 140 -31.36 -21.26 2.91
CA SER A 140 -32.73 -21.53 3.36
C SER A 140 -32.89 -21.25 4.87
N PHE A 141 -34.12 -21.12 5.35
CA PHE A 141 -34.35 -21.03 6.79
C PHE A 141 -33.85 -22.26 7.55
N ALA A 142 -33.94 -23.45 6.94
CA ALA A 142 -33.54 -24.70 7.56
C ALA A 142 -32.03 -24.76 7.82
N ASP A 143 -31.21 -24.24 6.89
CA ASP A 143 -29.76 -24.33 6.98
C ASP A 143 -29.11 -23.05 7.55
N SER A 144 -29.92 -22.02 7.84
CA SER A 144 -29.42 -20.72 8.34
C SER A 144 -28.64 -20.84 9.65
N ALA A 145 -29.09 -21.67 10.58
CA ALA A 145 -28.43 -21.88 11.85
C ALA A 145 -27.05 -22.57 11.69
N GLU A 146 -26.92 -23.49 10.73
CA GLU A 146 -25.64 -24.15 10.46
C GLU A 146 -24.64 -23.16 9.86
N LEU A 147 -25.06 -22.35 8.89
CA LEU A 147 -24.21 -21.33 8.29
C LEU A 147 -23.74 -20.30 9.33
N GLU A 148 -24.62 -19.85 10.23
CA GLU A 148 -24.25 -18.93 11.32
C GLU A 148 -23.19 -19.52 12.25
N GLN A 149 -23.30 -20.81 12.59
CA GLN A 149 -22.28 -21.49 13.38
C GLN A 149 -20.93 -21.57 12.66
N GLN A 150 -20.94 -21.83 11.35
CA GLN A 150 -19.71 -21.85 10.54
C GLN A 150 -19.06 -20.46 10.47
N ILE A 151 -19.84 -19.41 10.21
CA ILE A 151 -19.37 -18.01 10.20
C ILE A 151 -18.70 -17.67 11.53
N ALA A 152 -19.38 -17.94 12.66
CA ALA A 152 -18.87 -17.66 13.99
C ALA A 152 -17.59 -18.47 14.30
N ARG A 153 -17.54 -19.75 13.91
CA ARG A 153 -16.37 -20.61 14.08
C ARG A 153 -15.16 -20.11 13.31
N LEU A 154 -15.36 -19.57 12.11
CA LEU A 154 -14.31 -19.00 11.28
C LEU A 154 -13.93 -17.57 11.70
N GLY A 155 -14.67 -16.96 12.64
CA GLY A 155 -14.45 -15.58 13.07
C GLY A 155 -14.71 -14.55 11.97
N LEU A 156 -15.62 -14.88 11.04
CA LEU A 156 -16.03 -13.98 9.97
C LEU A 156 -17.04 -12.97 10.49
N GLU A 157 -16.97 -11.74 9.98
CA GLU A 157 -17.88 -10.66 10.37
C GLU A 157 -19.12 -10.69 9.47
N VAL A 158 -20.30 -10.60 10.08
CA VAL A 158 -21.56 -10.38 9.36
C VAL A 158 -21.81 -8.88 9.28
N ILE A 159 -21.67 -8.34 8.06
CA ILE A 159 -21.88 -6.92 7.77
C ILE A 159 -23.37 -6.61 7.66
N GLU A 160 -24.12 -7.49 7.01
CA GLU A 160 -25.55 -7.31 6.76
C GLU A 160 -26.27 -8.66 6.80
N ARG A 161 -27.55 -8.63 7.20
CA ARG A 161 -28.43 -9.80 7.25
C ARG A 161 -29.83 -9.42 6.79
N ASP A 162 -30.27 -10.05 5.70
CA ASP A 162 -31.58 -9.83 5.10
C ASP A 162 -32.44 -11.09 5.17
N PHE A 163 -33.69 -10.92 5.59
CA PHE A 163 -34.69 -11.98 5.55
C PHE A 163 -35.50 -11.89 4.26
N THR A 164 -35.57 -12.99 3.53
CA THR A 164 -36.30 -13.12 2.27
C THR A 164 -37.47 -14.10 2.44
N GLU A 165 -38.33 -14.24 1.44
CA GLU A 165 -39.43 -15.21 1.48
C GLU A 165 -38.95 -16.66 1.57
N GLN A 166 -37.73 -16.96 1.10
CA GLN A 166 -37.21 -18.32 0.96
C GLN A 166 -36.08 -18.65 1.95
N GLY A 167 -35.61 -17.67 2.73
CA GLY A 167 -34.48 -17.85 3.63
C GLY A 167 -33.79 -16.55 4.04
N VAL A 168 -32.50 -16.66 4.37
CA VAL A 168 -31.69 -15.55 4.88
C VAL A 168 -30.52 -15.30 3.93
N THR A 169 -30.23 -14.03 3.68
CA THR A 169 -29.01 -13.60 2.99
C THR A 169 -28.07 -12.94 3.97
N PHE A 170 -26.81 -13.35 3.97
CA PHE A 170 -25.73 -12.80 4.78
C PHE A 170 -24.72 -12.10 3.87
N GLU A 171 -24.35 -10.87 4.21
CA GLU A 171 -23.15 -10.24 3.68
C GLU A 171 -22.03 -10.38 4.70
N LEU A 172 -20.96 -11.07 4.30
CA LEU A 172 -19.82 -11.39 5.15
C LEU A 172 -18.60 -10.60 4.73
N GLU A 173 -17.78 -10.20 5.70
CA GLU A 173 -16.44 -9.66 5.48
C GLU A 173 -15.40 -10.39 6.33
N GLY A 174 -14.21 -10.58 5.77
CA GLY A 174 -13.15 -11.30 6.45
C GLY A 174 -11.98 -11.63 5.53
N PRO A 175 -10.95 -12.32 6.07
CA PRO A 175 -9.83 -12.80 5.28
C PRO A 175 -10.31 -13.64 4.09
N GLU A 176 -9.83 -13.34 2.88
CA GLU A 176 -10.23 -14.03 1.65
C GLU A 176 -10.02 -15.55 1.74
N SER A 177 -8.97 -16.00 2.43
CA SER A 177 -8.71 -17.42 2.66
C SER A 177 -9.81 -18.13 3.46
N LEU A 178 -10.46 -17.43 4.40
CA LEU A 178 -11.54 -17.98 5.21
C LEU A 178 -12.87 -17.88 4.46
N ILE A 179 -13.12 -16.76 3.77
CA ILE A 179 -14.33 -16.55 2.98
C ILE A 179 -14.45 -17.53 1.81
N ASN A 180 -13.35 -17.88 1.16
CA ASN A 180 -13.36 -18.86 0.06
C ASN A 180 -13.58 -20.31 0.56
N GLY A 181 -13.47 -20.56 1.88
CA GLY A 181 -13.70 -21.87 2.49
C GLY A 181 -15.16 -22.14 2.88
N LEU A 182 -16.04 -21.14 2.76
CA LEU A 182 -17.50 -21.26 2.86
C LEU A 182 -18.13 -21.66 1.51
#